data_AF-I4D6Q7-F1
#
_entry.id   AF-I4D6Q7-F1
#
_cell.length_a   1.000
_cell.length_b   1.000
_cell.length_c   1.000
_cell.angle_alpha   90.00
_cell.angle_beta   90.00
_cell.angle_gamma   90.00
#
_symmetry.space_group_name_H-M   'P 1'
#
loop_
_entity.id
_entity.type
_entity.pdbx_description
1 polymer ?
#
loop_
_entity_poly.entity_id
_entity_poly.type
_entity_poly.pdbx_seq_one_letter_code
_entity_poly.pdbx_strand_id
1 'polypeptide(L)' 'MNSFVVNLLKSHGNEELKNRIFSFYEGMATSDDDDIRNVLQVTLLEYLGDDKEILNTAYRYMGIYTKRQSDEIERFLGRK' A
#
# COMPACT_ATOMS: atom_id res chain seq x y z
N MET A 1 6.26 -10.82 -6.38
CA MET A 1 5.93 -10.62 -4.94
C MET A 1 5.22 -9.27 -4.87
N ASN A 2 4.10 -9.01 -4.20
CA ASN A 2 3.28 -9.77 -3.26
C ASN A 2 1.87 -10.00 -3.87
N SER A 3 1.67 -11.16 -4.52
CA SER A 3 0.44 -11.46 -5.27
C SER A 3 -0.80 -11.54 -4.39
N PHE A 4 -0.64 -11.75 -3.08
CA PHE A 4 -1.75 -11.87 -2.16
C PHE A 4 -2.57 -10.59 -2.05
N VAL A 5 -1.92 -9.44 -1.82
CA VAL A 5 -2.64 -8.15 -1.66
C VAL A 5 -3.32 -7.74 -2.96
N VAL A 6 -2.65 -7.94 -4.10
CA VAL A 6 -3.25 -7.66 -5.42
C VAL A 6 -4.46 -8.56 -5.68
N ASN A 7 -4.36 -9.86 -5.40
CA ASN A 7 -5.49 -10.78 -5.54
C ASN A 7 -6.63 -10.42 -4.59
N LEU A 8 -6.33 -9.98 -3.37
CA LEU A 8 -7.32 -9.50 -2.41
C LEU A 8 -8.03 -8.25 -2.94
N LEU A 9 -7.29 -7.29 -3.48
CA LEU A 9 -7.83 -6.06 -4.07
C LEU A 9 -8.69 -6.33 -5.32
N LYS A 10 -8.34 -7.36 -6.12
CA LYS A 10 -9.13 -7.82 -7.27
C LYS A 10 -10.38 -8.61 -6.87
N SER A 11 -10.41 -9.19 -5.67
CA SER A 11 -11.54 -10.00 -5.22
C SER A 11 -12.76 -9.15 -4.86
N HIS A 12 -13.94 -9.60 -5.30
CA HIS A 12 -15.22 -9.07 -4.85
C HIS A 12 -15.50 -9.56 -3.42
N GLY A 13 -15.51 -8.65 -2.44
CA GLY A 13 -15.76 -8.95 -1.03
C GLY A 13 -14.51 -8.82 -0.13
N ASN A 14 -14.60 -9.39 1.09
CA ASN A 14 -13.54 -9.37 2.12
C ASN A 14 -13.11 -7.97 2.59
N GLU A 15 -14.04 -7.02 2.63
CA GLU A 15 -13.78 -5.64 3.08
C GLU A 15 -13.17 -5.59 4.48
N GLU A 16 -13.59 -6.45 5.40
CA GLU A 16 -12.99 -6.54 6.74
C GLU A 16 -11.51 -6.92 6.68
N LEU A 17 -11.15 -7.93 5.87
CA LEU A 17 -9.77 -8.37 5.71
C LEU A 17 -8.91 -7.30 5.03
N LYS A 18 -9.44 -6.63 4.00
CA LYS A 18 -8.79 -5.50 3.33
C LYS A 18 -8.49 -4.40 4.35
N ASN A 19 -9.50 -3.96 5.11
CA ASN A 19 -9.31 -2.95 6.14
C ASN A 19 -8.29 -3.38 7.19
N ARG A 20 -8.35 -4.62 7.69
CA ARG A 20 -7.42 -5.12 8.70
C ARG A 20 -5.97 -5.15 8.20
N ILE A 21 -5.76 -5.56 6.95
CA ILE A 21 -4.41 -5.58 6.33
C ILE A 21 -3.88 -4.17 6.13
N PHE A 22 -4.70 -3.25 5.62
CA PHE A 22 -4.24 -1.87 5.42
C PHE A 22 -4.04 -1.12 6.75
N SER A 23 -4.80 -1.44 7.81
CA SER A 23 -4.50 -0.95 9.16
C SER A 23 -3.16 -1.46 9.69
N PHE A 24 -2.78 -2.69 9.36
CA PHE A 24 -1.44 -3.20 9.69
C PHE A 24 -0.35 -2.43 8.94
N TYR A 25 -0.54 -2.15 7.65
CA TYR A 25 0.40 -1.33 6.87
C TYR A 25 0.47 0.12 7.36
N GLU A 26 -0.63 0.69 7.84
CA GLU A 26 -0.63 2.01 8.47
C GLU A 26 0.25 2.01 9.73
N GLY A 27 0.18 0.96 10.55
CA GLY A 27 1.07 0.79 11.69
C GLY A 27 2.56 0.66 11.30
N MET A 28 2.85 0.04 10.16
CA MET A 28 4.23 0.04 9.62
C MET A 28 4.65 1.44 9.18
N ALA A 29 3.76 2.19 8.53
CA ALA A 29 4.06 3.54 8.03
C ALA A 29 4.29 4.55 9.16
N THR A 30 3.72 4.33 10.34
CA THR A 30 3.93 5.16 11.54
C THR A 30 5.05 4.69 12.44
N SER A 31 5.74 3.59 12.09
CA SER A 31 6.87 3.10 12.88
C SER A 31 8.02 4.12 12.89
N ASP A 32 8.67 4.29 14.04
CA ASP A 32 9.91 5.09 14.15
C ASP A 32 11.12 4.37 13.53
N ASP A 33 10.98 3.09 13.20
CA ASP A 33 12.02 2.27 12.58
C ASP A 33 12.03 2.47 11.05
N ASP A 34 13.13 3.04 10.55
CA ASP A 34 13.34 3.32 9.13
C ASP A 34 13.34 2.05 8.28
N ASP A 35 13.84 0.92 8.80
CA ASP A 35 13.87 -0.35 8.07
C ASP A 35 12.47 -0.92 7.91
N ILE A 36 11.61 -0.78 8.93
CA ILE A 36 10.19 -1.18 8.84
C ILE A 36 9.46 -0.36 7.76
N ARG A 37 9.68 0.95 7.74
CA ARG A 37 9.08 1.81 6.71
C ARG A 37 9.63 1.47 5.34
N ASN A 38 10.94 1.25 5.21
CA ASN A 38 11.56 0.88 3.94
C ASN A 38 11.01 -0.44 3.39
N VAL A 39 10.83 -1.46 4.24
CA VAL A 39 10.21 -2.73 3.83
C VAL A 39 8.80 -2.51 3.30
N LEU A 40 7.96 -1.71 3.96
CA LEU A 40 6.63 -1.37 3.45
C LEU A 40 6.70 -0.72 2.06
N GLN A 41 7.61 0.23 1.87
CA GLN A 41 7.74 0.98 0.62
C GLN A 41 8.13 0.07 -0.54
N VAL A 42 9.23 -0.68 -0.41
CA VAL A 42 9.79 -1.47 -1.52
C VAL A 42 9.02 -2.78 -1.78
N THR A 43 8.34 -3.35 -0.78
CA THR A 43 7.64 -4.64 -0.94
C THR A 43 6.17 -4.50 -1.31
N LEU A 44 5.55 -3.36 -0.99
CA LEU A 44 4.13 -3.14 -1.21
C LEU A 44 3.85 -1.90 -2.03
N LEU A 45 4.28 -0.71 -1.58
CA LEU A 45 3.82 0.54 -2.18
C LEU A 45 4.31 0.71 -3.62
N GLU A 46 5.59 0.46 -3.87
CA GLU A 46 6.15 0.47 -5.24
C GLU A 46 5.44 -0.54 -6.15
N TYR A 47 5.17 -1.75 -5.62
CA TYR A 47 4.50 -2.82 -6.35
C TYR A 47 3.04 -2.51 -6.67
N LEU A 48 2.31 -1.86 -5.75
CA LEU A 48 0.95 -1.39 -6.03
C LEU A 48 0.95 -0.34 -7.14
N GLY A 49 1.96 0.52 -7.19
CA GLY A 49 2.11 1.55 -8.22
C GLY A 49 2.35 1.03 -9.65
N ASP A 50 2.78 -0.23 -9.80
CA ASP A 50 2.98 -0.84 -11.12
C ASP A 50 1.66 -1.05 -11.89
N ASP A 51 0.51 -1.05 -11.19
CA ASP A 51 -0.82 -1.16 -11.76
C ASP A 51 -1.73 -0.05 -11.21
N LYS A 52 -2.02 0.95 -12.05
CA LYS A 52 -2.81 2.14 -11.66
C LYS A 52 -4.22 1.80 -11.17
N GLU A 53 -4.86 0.76 -11.70
CA GLU A 53 -6.20 0.37 -11.27
C GLU A 53 -6.17 -0.24 -9.86
N ILE A 54 -5.13 -1.04 -9.60
CA ILE A 54 -4.89 -1.63 -8.29
C ILE A 54 -4.49 -0.58 -7.27
N LEU A 55 -3.60 0.36 -7.62
CA LEU A 55 -3.24 1.48 -6.76
C LEU A 55 -4.47 2.31 -6.37
N ASN A 56 -5.32 2.66 -7.34
CA ASN A 56 -6.56 3.39 -7.07
C ASN A 56 -7.51 2.63 -6.14
N THR A 57 -7.58 1.31 -6.29
CA THR A 57 -8.38 0.45 -5.41
C THR A 57 -7.77 0.41 -4.00
N ALA A 58 -6.45 0.31 -3.88
CA ALA A 58 -5.70 0.30 -2.63
C ALA A 58 -5.87 1.61 -1.84
N TYR A 59 -5.90 2.76 -2.52
CA TYR A 59 -6.10 4.07 -1.87
C TYR A 59 -7.38 4.19 -1.05
N ARG A 60 -8.39 3.34 -1.30
CA ARG A 60 -9.62 3.31 -0.52
C ARG A 60 -9.43 2.72 0.88
N TYR A 61 -8.39 1.92 1.06
CA TYR A 61 -8.10 1.21 2.31
C TYR A 61 -6.89 1.80 3.05
N MET A 62 -6.02 2.52 2.35
CA MET A 62 -4.86 3.18 2.97
C MET A 62 -5.27 4.22 4.01
N GLY A 63 -4.52 4.25 5.12
CA GLY A 63 -4.57 5.33 6.09
C GLY A 63 -3.79 6.57 5.62
N ILE A 64 -3.61 7.53 6.53
CA ILE A 64 -3.02 8.84 6.21
C ILE A 64 -1.53 8.69 5.85
N TYR A 65 -0.79 7.91 6.63
CA TYR A 65 0.66 7.79 6.49
C TYR A 65 1.04 6.87 5.32
N THR A 66 0.37 5.73 5.17
CA THR A 66 0.54 4.85 4.00
C THR A 66 0.24 5.57 2.70
N LYS A 67 -0.84 6.36 2.66
CA LYS A 67 -1.19 7.14 1.46
C LYS A 67 -0.15 8.23 1.16
N ARG A 68 0.34 8.93 2.19
CA ARG A 68 1.40 9.94 2.02
C ARG A 68 2.68 9.32 1.46
N GLN A 69 3.16 8.21 2.03
CA GLN A 69 4.35 7.52 1.54
C GLN A 69 4.15 6.98 0.12
N SER A 70 2.98 6.44 -0.19
CA SER A 70 2.64 6.00 -1.56
C SER A 70 2.72 7.16 -2.54
N ASP A 71 2.16 8.33 -2.20
CA ASP A 71 2.25 9.53 -3.03
C ASP A 71 3.70 10.02 -3.21
N GLU A 72 4.54 9.93 -2.18
CA GLU A 72 5.96 10.27 -2.25
C GLU A 72 6.72 9.35 -3.21
N ILE A 73 6.45 8.04 -3.15
CA ILE A 73 7.04 7.03 -4.06
C ILE A 73 6.61 7.29 -5.50
N GLU A 74 5.32 7.49 -5.77
CA GLU A 74 4.85 7.71 -7.13
C GLU A 74 5.43 8.98 -7.75
N ARG A 75 5.66 10.04 -6.95
CA ARG A 75 6.38 11.25 -7.39
C ARG A 75 7.85 10.98 -7.63
N PHE A 76 8.52 10.25 -6.73
CA PHE A 76 9.93 9.89 -6.86
C PHE A 76 10.19 9.06 -8.13
N LEU A 77 9.28 8.14 -8.46
CA LEU A 77 9.34 7.30 -9.66
C LEU A 77 8.82 7.99 -10.94
N GLY A 78 8.32 9.22 -10.86
CA GLY A 78 7.78 9.97 -12.01
C GLY A 78 6.49 9.40 -12.59
N ARG A 79 5.70 8.68 -11.78
CA ARG A 79 4.42 8.06 -12.17
C ARG A 79 3.21 8.96 -11.89
N LYS A 80 3.41 10.04 -11.13
CA LYS A 80 2.42 11.03 -10.69
C LYS A 80 2.96 12.46 -10.80
#